data_AF-A0A1E4FL62-F1
#
_entry.id   AF-A0A1E4FL62-F1
#
_cell.length_a   1.000
_cell.length_b   1.000
_cell.length_c   1.000
_cell.angle_alpha   90.00
_cell.angle_beta   90.00
_cell.angle_gamma   90.00
#
_symmetry.space_group_name_H-M   'P 1'
#
loop_
_entity.id
_entity.type
_entity.pdbx_description
1 polymer ?
#
loop_
_entity_poly.entity_id
_entity_poly.type
_entity_poly.pdbx_seq_one_letter_code
_entity_poly.pdbx_strand_id
1 'polypeptide(L)'
;MTQPAKSHADAVPQAARPATRPVASGRPFCGLIDPILVEEPVLFAFPGSVEREAARAAWTWAARDVCPHLVAADAASSEQLSAADLEKLLPEMLAGMKAALERVDADSEALRRLRAQFGRDTAREEINVVMAALRARALLPKAQGFGKAINAMNDDATLGAALQSMPLQDPQMAALMFQAALGQVANPTRLVTAIIKLAGSADEAAFVRNGFAPLIDAYLAHAQNQLGHLQLSGPFADIDLACRSLDRFHRLVRALTGYIEFARGSRATQVLATITKMVSDRVEPRLKEVATDLNQALRRPREGHDRIDDDRLLSAINGVYLLATVRHCRASLALNAVFDQSWSQTGQALELHIQRNLELLRQQPGDPLTGTRLDAAIKMAEVRFNPEYADTLRRARAAAERRS
;
A
#
# COMPACT_ATOMS: atom_id res chain seq x y z
N MET A 1 42.64 23.39 54.69
CA MET A 1 41.24 23.29 55.14
C MET A 1 40.49 24.50 54.63
N THR A 2 39.81 24.37 53.50
CA THR A 2 38.80 25.35 53.04
C THR A 2 37.96 24.70 51.95
N GLN A 3 36.74 24.35 52.35
CA GLN A 3 35.72 23.70 51.53
C GLN A 3 34.97 24.80 50.75
N PRO A 4 34.77 24.72 49.42
CA PRO A 4 33.95 25.69 48.73
C PRO A 4 32.46 25.32 48.79
N ALA A 5 31.64 26.36 48.85
CA ALA A 5 30.21 26.38 49.10
C ALA A 5 29.37 25.67 48.02
N LYS A 6 28.26 25.06 48.45
CA LYS A 6 27.22 24.48 47.58
C LYS A 6 26.34 25.60 47.02
N SER A 7 26.33 25.76 45.70
CA SER A 7 25.37 26.60 44.99
C SER A 7 24.03 25.87 44.90
N HIS A 8 22.99 26.43 45.50
CA HIS A 8 21.60 26.05 45.23
C HIS A 8 21.20 26.61 43.86
N ALA A 9 20.96 25.73 42.89
CA ALA A 9 20.32 26.10 41.64
C ALA A 9 18.81 25.95 41.82
N ASP A 10 18.10 27.08 41.80
CA ASP A 10 16.65 27.14 41.74
C ASP A 10 16.15 26.43 40.48
N ALA A 11 15.38 25.36 40.68
CA ALA A 11 14.73 24.62 39.61
C ALA A 11 13.55 25.43 39.07
N VAL A 12 13.71 25.99 37.88
CA VAL A 12 12.60 26.56 37.09
C VAL A 12 11.58 25.45 36.81
N PRO A 13 10.28 25.64 37.12
CA PRO A 13 9.27 24.62 36.86
C PRO A 13 9.17 24.36 35.36
N GLN A 14 9.45 23.11 34.99
CA GLN A 14 9.42 22.61 33.63
C GLN A 14 7.97 22.70 33.11
N ALA A 15 7.77 23.51 32.07
CA ALA A 15 6.48 23.64 31.40
C ALA A 15 5.97 22.25 30.99
N ALA A 16 4.78 21.88 31.49
CA ALA A 16 4.15 20.61 31.20
C ALA A 16 4.02 20.44 29.68
N ARG A 17 4.59 19.35 29.16
CA ARG A 17 4.33 18.90 27.79
C ARG A 17 2.83 18.77 27.59
N PRO A 18 2.24 19.26 26.48
CA PRO A 18 0.84 19.02 26.21
C PRO A 18 0.60 17.51 26.17
N ALA A 19 -0.37 17.05 26.95
CA ALA A 19 -0.75 15.66 27.04
C ALA A 19 -1.01 15.11 25.62
N THR A 20 -0.35 14.01 25.27
CA THR A 20 -0.63 13.23 24.08
C THR A 20 -2.10 12.84 24.12
N ARG A 21 -2.88 13.32 23.14
CA ARG A 21 -4.31 13.01 23.03
C ARG A 21 -4.48 11.48 22.92
N PRO A 22 -5.45 10.86 23.62
CA PRO A 22 -5.74 9.46 23.43
C PRO A 22 -6.19 9.25 21.98
N VAL A 23 -5.45 8.43 21.24
CA VAL A 23 -5.82 8.00 19.88
C VAL A 23 -7.03 7.08 20.03
N ALA A 24 -8.18 7.48 19.48
CA ALA A 24 -9.37 6.64 19.45
C ALA A 24 -9.06 5.35 18.67
N SER A 25 -9.04 4.21 19.36
CA SER A 25 -8.66 2.91 18.80
C SER A 25 -9.78 2.26 17.96
N GLY A 26 -11.03 2.74 18.07
CA GLY A 26 -12.17 2.19 17.33
C GLY A 26 -12.17 2.50 15.82
N ARG A 27 -12.79 1.65 14.99
CA ARG A 27 -12.96 1.90 13.54
C ARG A 27 -13.81 3.16 13.32
N PRO A 28 -13.41 4.09 12.42
CA PRO A 28 -14.20 5.30 12.17
C PRO A 28 -15.61 4.92 11.71
N PHE A 29 -16.63 5.57 12.29
CA PHE A 29 -18.04 5.30 12.01
C PHE A 29 -18.41 3.80 12.10
N CYS A 30 -17.86 3.10 13.09
CA CYS A 30 -18.12 1.67 13.36
C CYS A 30 -17.86 0.76 12.14
N GLY A 31 -17.01 1.19 11.19
CA GLY A 31 -16.68 0.44 9.99
C GLY A 31 -17.68 0.58 8.82
N LEU A 32 -18.70 1.44 8.93
CA LEU A 32 -19.73 1.62 7.89
C LEU A 32 -19.16 2.13 6.55
N ILE A 33 -18.00 2.79 6.58
CA ILE A 33 -17.36 3.40 5.41
C ILE A 33 -15.99 2.77 5.07
N ASP A 34 -15.61 1.68 5.74
CA ASP A 34 -14.34 0.99 5.51
C ASP A 34 -14.00 0.67 4.04
N PRO A 35 -14.98 0.33 3.17
CA PRO A 35 -14.70 0.04 1.76
C PRO A 35 -14.08 1.19 0.96
N ILE A 36 -14.15 2.43 1.45
CA ILE A 36 -13.59 3.62 0.77
C ILE A 36 -12.36 4.19 1.47
N LEU A 37 -11.91 3.59 2.56
CA LEU A 37 -10.76 4.07 3.32
C LEU A 37 -9.47 3.73 2.57
N VAL A 38 -8.54 4.69 2.57
CA VAL A 38 -7.15 4.52 2.11
C VAL A 38 -6.19 4.83 3.24
N GLU A 39 -4.99 4.25 3.19
CA GLU A 39 -3.94 4.43 4.18
C GLU A 39 -2.93 5.48 3.72
N GLU A 40 -2.24 6.11 4.68
CA GLU A 40 -1.13 7.00 4.37
C GLU A 40 0.05 6.23 3.72
N PRO A 41 0.79 6.86 2.79
CA PRO A 41 0.67 8.25 2.35
C PRO A 41 -0.38 8.45 1.24
N VAL A 42 -1.18 9.52 1.35
CA VAL A 42 -2.09 9.97 0.30
C VAL A 42 -1.53 11.21 -0.37
N LEU A 43 -1.16 11.09 -1.64
CA LEU A 43 -0.54 12.19 -2.40
C LEU A 43 -1.60 13.05 -3.11
N PHE A 44 -2.69 12.41 -3.51
CA PHE A 44 -3.80 13.04 -4.22
C PHE A 44 -5.12 12.62 -3.58
N ALA A 45 -5.97 13.60 -3.31
CA ALA A 45 -7.35 13.37 -2.91
C ALA A 45 -8.19 12.90 -4.12
N PHE A 46 -9.08 11.95 -3.88
CA PHE A 46 -10.03 11.45 -4.88
C PHE A 46 -11.46 11.46 -4.32
N PRO A 47 -12.49 11.77 -5.13
CA PRO A 47 -13.86 11.90 -4.65
C PRO A 47 -14.44 10.61 -4.04
N GLY A 48 -13.90 9.46 -4.42
CA GLY A 48 -14.39 8.14 -4.00
C GLY A 48 -13.72 7.58 -2.75
N SER A 49 -12.66 8.22 -2.23
CA SER A 49 -11.85 7.68 -1.14
C SER A 49 -11.51 8.73 -0.09
N VAL A 50 -11.34 8.30 1.16
CA VAL A 50 -10.87 9.17 2.24
C VAL A 50 -9.78 8.46 3.02
N GLU A 51 -8.79 9.22 3.46
CA GLU A 51 -7.73 8.69 4.31
C GLU A 51 -8.30 8.23 5.66
N ARG A 52 -7.78 7.13 6.21
CA ARG A 52 -8.25 6.57 7.47
C ARG A 52 -8.17 7.56 8.62
N GLU A 53 -7.06 8.28 8.77
CA GLU A 53 -6.91 9.25 9.86
C GLU A 53 -7.82 10.47 9.67
N ALA A 54 -8.05 10.92 8.43
CA ALA A 54 -9.07 11.92 8.12
C ALA A 54 -10.48 11.44 8.50
N ALA A 55 -10.83 10.17 8.21
CA ALA A 55 -12.09 9.58 8.61
C ALA A 55 -12.23 9.46 10.14
N ARG A 56 -11.15 9.16 10.86
CA ARG A 56 -11.11 9.16 12.34
C ARG A 56 -11.29 10.56 12.91
N ALA A 57 -10.65 11.56 12.31
CA ALA A 57 -10.83 12.95 12.69
C ALA A 57 -12.28 13.40 12.46
N ALA A 58 -12.86 13.06 11.31
CA ALA A 58 -14.27 13.33 11.00
C ALA A 58 -15.22 12.61 11.96
N TRP A 59 -14.93 11.37 12.36
CA TRP A 59 -15.70 10.64 13.36
C TRP A 59 -15.64 11.34 14.72
N THR A 60 -14.44 11.69 15.18
CA THR A 60 -14.24 12.38 16.46
C THR A 60 -14.97 13.72 16.48
N TRP A 61 -14.87 14.50 15.40
CA TRP A 61 -15.58 15.76 15.25
C TRP A 61 -17.11 15.58 15.27
N ALA A 62 -17.64 14.61 14.51
CA ALA A 62 -19.07 14.34 14.46
C ALA A 62 -19.63 13.92 15.82
N ALA A 63 -18.96 12.99 16.51
CA ALA A 63 -19.41 12.45 17.78
C ALA A 63 -19.22 13.44 18.95
N ARG A 64 -18.08 14.15 19.02
CA ARG A 64 -17.74 15.02 20.14
C ARG A 64 -18.25 16.46 19.98
N ASP A 65 -18.06 17.04 18.79
CA ASP A 65 -18.23 18.47 18.58
C ASP A 65 -19.58 18.84 17.95
N VAL A 66 -20.14 17.94 17.13
CA VAL A 66 -21.40 18.19 16.40
C VAL A 66 -22.60 17.57 17.13
N CYS A 67 -22.51 16.30 17.50
CA CYS A 67 -23.59 15.56 18.13
C CYS A 67 -23.19 14.87 19.45
N PRO A 68 -22.66 15.61 20.46
CA PRO A 68 -22.25 15.04 21.75
C PRO A 68 -23.39 14.38 22.52
N HIS A 69 -24.64 14.76 22.24
CA HIS A 69 -25.81 14.16 22.86
C HIS A 69 -26.21 12.81 22.24
N LEU A 70 -25.74 12.49 21.04
CA LEU A 70 -26.05 11.22 20.35
C LEU A 70 -25.09 10.10 20.68
N VAL A 71 -23.82 10.43 20.91
CA VAL A 71 -22.77 9.44 21.17
C VAL A 71 -22.02 9.90 22.41
N ALA A 72 -22.10 9.12 23.49
CA ALA A 72 -21.31 9.38 24.69
C ALA A 72 -19.81 9.40 24.32
N ALA A 73 -19.05 10.34 24.89
CA ALA A 73 -17.65 10.55 24.54
C ALA A 73 -16.81 9.25 24.65
N ASP A 74 -17.07 8.45 25.69
CA ASP A 74 -16.39 7.17 25.92
C ASP A 74 -16.79 6.10 24.89
N ALA A 75 -18.02 6.13 24.39
CA ALA A 75 -18.53 5.22 23.35
C ALA A 75 -17.98 5.56 21.96
N ALA A 76 -17.62 6.82 21.70
CA ALA A 76 -16.98 7.21 20.44
C ALA A 76 -15.52 6.72 20.33
N SER A 77 -14.84 6.60 21.48
CA SER A 77 -13.46 6.11 21.58
C SER A 77 -13.33 4.60 21.81
N SER A 78 -14.40 3.93 22.26
CA SER A 78 -14.41 2.50 22.54
C SER A 78 -15.14 1.70 21.45
N GLU A 79 -14.85 0.40 21.32
CA GLU A 79 -15.56 -0.50 20.40
C GLU A 79 -16.97 -0.89 20.90
N GLN A 80 -17.55 -0.12 21.82
CA GLN A 80 -18.84 -0.40 22.43
C GLN A 80 -20.02 -0.07 21.52
N LEU A 81 -19.85 0.90 20.60
CA LEU A 81 -20.89 1.27 19.64
C LEU A 81 -20.83 0.35 18.40
N SER A 82 -21.89 -0.43 18.17
CA SER A 82 -21.98 -1.28 16.99
C SER A 82 -22.40 -0.50 15.73
N ALA A 83 -22.10 -1.05 14.55
CA ALA A 83 -22.58 -0.49 13.29
C ALA A 83 -24.12 -0.39 13.24
N ALA A 84 -24.84 -1.36 13.81
CA ALA A 84 -26.30 -1.38 13.85
C ALA A 84 -26.89 -0.32 14.79
N ASP A 85 -26.16 0.08 15.84
CA ASP A 85 -26.57 1.16 16.72
C ASP A 85 -26.32 2.52 16.07
N LEU A 86 -25.15 2.68 15.43
CA LEU A 86 -24.84 3.89 14.67
C LEU A 86 -25.83 4.12 13.52
N GLU A 87 -26.28 3.05 12.84
CA GLU A 87 -27.32 3.12 11.79
C GLU A 87 -28.59 3.84 12.26
N LYS A 88 -29.02 3.63 13.51
CA LYS A 88 -30.22 4.27 14.08
C LYS A 88 -30.00 5.76 14.33
N LEU A 89 -28.78 6.16 14.68
CA LEU A 89 -28.41 7.55 15.00
C LEU A 89 -28.02 8.37 13.76
N LEU A 90 -27.73 7.70 12.64
CA LEU A 90 -27.14 8.32 11.48
C LEU A 90 -27.98 9.44 10.84
N PRO A 91 -29.32 9.35 10.74
CA PRO A 91 -30.12 10.45 10.18
C PRO A 91 -29.92 11.77 10.93
N GLU A 92 -29.93 11.73 12.27
CA GLU A 92 -29.74 12.91 13.11
C GLU A 92 -28.28 13.39 13.07
N MET A 93 -27.32 12.46 13.10
CA MET A 93 -25.89 12.79 12.96
C MET A 93 -25.58 13.48 11.63
N LEU A 94 -26.10 12.97 10.51
CA LEU A 94 -25.90 13.58 9.19
C LEU A 94 -26.55 14.95 9.07
N ALA A 95 -27.71 15.15 9.71
CA ALA A 95 -28.35 16.47 9.77
C ALA A 95 -27.50 17.46 10.57
N GLY A 96 -26.98 17.05 11.74
CA GLY A 96 -26.07 17.85 12.55
C GLY A 96 -24.78 18.21 11.80
N MET A 97 -24.14 17.23 11.16
CA MET A 97 -22.93 17.45 10.37
C MET A 97 -23.18 18.43 9.22
N LYS A 98 -24.31 18.30 8.51
CA LYS A 98 -24.69 19.23 7.44
C LYS A 98 -24.83 20.66 7.96
N ALA A 99 -25.58 20.86 9.05
CA ALA A 99 -25.78 22.19 9.65
C ALA A 99 -24.48 22.78 10.22
N ALA A 100 -23.56 21.95 10.71
CA ALA A 100 -22.24 22.39 11.15
C ALA A 100 -21.38 22.85 9.97
N LEU A 101 -21.39 22.13 8.85
CA LEU A 101 -20.67 22.54 7.63
C LEU A 101 -21.23 23.83 7.01
N GLU A 102 -22.56 24.00 6.99
CA GLU A 102 -23.18 25.23 6.50
C GLU A 102 -22.74 26.46 7.31
N ARG A 103 -22.58 26.31 8.64
CA ARG A 103 -22.02 27.38 9.49
C ARG A 103 -20.54 27.65 9.20
N VAL A 104 -19.76 26.60 8.92
CA VAL A 104 -18.35 26.74 8.53
C VAL A 104 -18.21 27.45 7.20
N ASP A 105 -19.07 27.16 6.23
CA ASP A 105 -19.03 27.79 4.91
C ASP A 105 -19.44 29.28 4.95
N ALA A 106 -20.27 29.66 5.93
CA ALA A 106 -20.67 31.05 6.14
C ALA A 106 -19.63 31.91 6.87
N ASP A 107 -18.63 31.31 7.54
CA ASP A 107 -17.64 32.01 8.37
C ASP A 107 -16.21 31.49 8.13
N SER A 108 -15.37 32.36 7.55
CA SER A 108 -13.96 32.08 7.30
C SER A 108 -13.16 31.76 8.58
N GLU A 109 -13.53 32.31 9.73
CA GLU A 109 -12.89 31.99 11.00
C GLU A 109 -13.29 30.59 11.48
N ALA A 110 -14.56 30.22 11.32
CA ALA A 110 -15.03 28.85 11.59
C ALA A 110 -14.32 27.82 10.70
N LEU A 111 -14.08 28.13 9.41
CA LEU A 111 -13.28 27.27 8.52
C LEU A 111 -11.83 27.13 9.00
N ARG A 112 -11.20 28.23 9.43
CA ARG A 112 -9.84 28.19 10.01
C ARG A 112 -9.80 27.33 11.28
N ARG A 113 -10.81 27.46 12.15
CA ARG A 113 -10.94 26.63 13.36
C ARG A 113 -11.14 25.15 13.01
N LEU A 114 -11.97 24.84 12.02
CA LEU A 114 -12.18 23.47 11.55
C LEU A 114 -10.88 22.84 11.07
N ARG A 115 -10.12 23.54 10.20
CA ARG A 115 -8.81 23.07 9.73
C ARG A 115 -7.83 22.84 10.88
N ALA A 116 -7.77 23.77 11.84
CA ALA A 116 -6.92 23.64 13.02
C ALA A 116 -7.32 22.47 13.93
N GLN A 117 -8.63 22.19 14.07
CA GLN A 117 -9.13 21.06 14.86
C GLN A 117 -8.81 19.71 14.22
N PHE A 118 -8.93 19.62 12.89
CA PHE A 118 -8.60 18.43 12.11
C PHE A 118 -7.10 18.25 11.88
N GLY A 119 -6.32 19.32 12.03
CA GLY A 119 -4.89 19.34 11.69
C GLY A 119 -4.63 19.21 10.19
N ARG A 120 -5.62 19.53 9.36
CA ARG A 120 -5.63 19.29 7.91
C ARG A 120 -6.28 20.44 7.16
N ASP A 121 -5.66 20.87 6.07
CA ASP A 121 -6.21 21.94 5.22
C ASP A 121 -7.40 21.47 4.37
N THR A 122 -7.42 20.17 4.03
CA THR A 122 -8.42 19.46 3.24
C THR A 122 -9.63 18.96 4.04
N ALA A 123 -9.70 19.27 5.35
CA ALA A 123 -10.72 18.74 6.26
C ALA A 123 -12.16 18.87 5.72
N ARG A 124 -12.49 20.01 5.11
CA ARG A 124 -13.82 20.29 4.54
C ARG A 124 -14.20 19.32 3.41
N GLU A 125 -13.24 18.98 2.56
CA GLU A 125 -13.40 18.08 1.42
C GLU A 125 -13.50 16.62 1.88
N GLU A 126 -12.65 16.24 2.83
CA GLU A 126 -12.66 14.91 3.45
C GLU A 126 -13.99 14.62 4.15
N ILE A 127 -14.53 15.58 4.91
CA ILE A 127 -15.85 15.44 5.55
C ILE A 127 -16.95 15.28 4.49
N ASN A 128 -16.87 15.97 3.34
CA ASN A 128 -17.85 15.78 2.26
C ASN A 128 -17.85 14.35 1.74
N VAL A 129 -16.66 13.76 1.50
CA VAL A 129 -16.53 12.37 1.05
C VAL A 129 -17.08 11.42 2.11
N VAL A 130 -16.75 11.63 3.40
CA VAL A 130 -17.29 10.86 4.52
C VAL A 130 -18.81 10.93 4.57
N MET A 131 -19.40 12.12 4.49
CA MET A 131 -20.86 12.27 4.50
C MET A 131 -21.53 11.62 3.29
N ALA A 132 -20.92 11.71 2.10
CA ALA A 132 -21.41 11.02 0.91
C ALA A 132 -21.36 9.49 1.10
N ALA A 133 -20.27 8.96 1.65
CA ALA A 133 -20.11 7.55 1.96
C ALA A 133 -21.14 7.05 3.00
N LEU A 134 -21.39 7.82 4.06
CA LEU A 134 -22.41 7.50 5.07
C LEU A 134 -23.82 7.48 4.48
N ARG A 135 -24.15 8.40 3.57
CA ARG A 135 -25.42 8.36 2.82
C ARG A 135 -25.51 7.12 1.93
N ALA A 136 -24.39 6.73 1.31
CA ALA A 136 -24.30 5.58 0.40
C ALA A 136 -23.96 4.25 1.08
N ARG A 137 -23.83 4.19 2.41
CA ARG A 137 -23.26 3.05 3.15
C ARG A 137 -23.90 1.70 2.83
N ALA A 138 -25.22 1.66 2.60
CA ALA A 138 -25.94 0.43 2.26
C ALA A 138 -25.58 -0.12 0.87
N LEU A 139 -24.97 0.70 0.00
CA LEU A 139 -24.52 0.33 -1.33
C LEU A 139 -23.04 -0.08 -1.35
N LEU A 140 -22.22 0.34 -0.38
CA LEU A 140 -20.79 0.00 -0.35
C LEU A 140 -20.54 -1.53 -0.27
N PRO A 141 -21.24 -2.31 0.57
CA PRO A 141 -21.11 -3.77 0.54
C PRO A 141 -21.57 -4.39 -0.78
N LYS A 142 -22.58 -3.81 -1.42
CA LYS A 142 -23.05 -4.27 -2.74
C LYS A 142 -22.01 -4.02 -3.82
N ALA A 143 -21.34 -2.87 -3.78
CA ALA A 143 -20.23 -2.57 -4.67
C ALA A 143 -19.03 -3.50 -4.46
N GLN A 144 -18.69 -3.82 -3.20
CA GLN A 144 -17.69 -4.86 -2.91
C GLN A 144 -18.12 -6.23 -3.44
N GLY A 145 -19.39 -6.60 -3.28
CA GLY A 145 -19.98 -7.81 -3.85
C GLY A 145 -19.86 -7.86 -5.37
N PHE A 146 -20.13 -6.75 -6.05
CA PHE A 146 -19.93 -6.59 -7.49
C PHE A 146 -18.46 -6.80 -7.87
N GLY A 147 -17.52 -6.17 -7.17
CA GLY A 147 -16.07 -6.36 -7.39
C GLY A 147 -15.63 -7.82 -7.25
N LYS A 148 -16.17 -8.54 -6.27
CA LYS A 148 -15.93 -9.99 -6.11
C LYS A 148 -16.55 -10.80 -7.25
N ALA A 149 -17.77 -10.46 -7.67
CA ALA A 149 -18.47 -11.16 -8.74
C ALA A 149 -17.75 -11.06 -10.08
N ILE A 150 -17.11 -9.92 -10.39
CA ILE A 150 -16.28 -9.72 -11.59
C ILE A 150 -15.20 -10.81 -11.72
N ASN A 151 -14.63 -11.27 -10.61
CA ASN A 151 -13.59 -12.30 -10.63
C ASN A 151 -14.09 -13.66 -11.12
N ALA A 152 -15.40 -13.93 -11.00
CA ALA A 152 -16.05 -15.18 -11.43
C ALA A 152 -16.78 -15.06 -12.77
N MET A 153 -17.10 -13.84 -13.22
CA MET A 153 -17.73 -13.61 -14.52
C MET A 153 -16.77 -14.00 -15.63
N ASN A 154 -17.19 -14.83 -16.58
CA ASN A 154 -16.37 -15.19 -17.76
C ASN A 154 -16.87 -14.55 -19.06
N ASP A 155 -18.08 -13.98 -19.04
CA ASP A 155 -18.73 -13.36 -20.19
C ASP A 155 -18.63 -11.83 -20.14
N ASP A 156 -18.17 -11.24 -21.24
CA ASP A 156 -18.00 -9.79 -21.41
C ASP A 156 -19.34 -9.06 -21.56
N ALA A 157 -20.38 -9.70 -22.10
CA ALA A 157 -21.70 -9.08 -22.21
C ALA A 157 -22.34 -8.88 -20.84
N THR A 158 -22.26 -9.89 -19.98
CA THR A 158 -22.70 -9.82 -18.58
C THR A 158 -21.95 -8.73 -17.81
N LEU A 159 -20.63 -8.65 -17.99
CA LEU A 159 -19.83 -7.59 -17.36
C LEU A 159 -20.24 -6.19 -17.86
N GLY A 160 -20.48 -6.04 -19.18
CA GLY A 160 -20.94 -4.80 -19.78
C GLY A 160 -22.29 -4.32 -19.22
N ALA A 161 -23.28 -5.23 -19.16
CA ALA A 161 -24.59 -4.93 -18.58
C ALA A 161 -24.50 -4.53 -17.10
N ALA A 162 -23.66 -5.23 -16.33
CA ALA A 162 -23.46 -4.93 -14.92
C ALA A 162 -22.76 -3.57 -14.71
N LEU A 163 -21.79 -3.21 -15.55
CA LEU A 163 -21.17 -1.88 -15.52
C LEU A 163 -22.15 -0.75 -15.85
N GLN A 164 -23.09 -0.97 -16.77
CA GLN A 164 -24.14 0.01 -17.10
C GLN A 164 -25.17 0.21 -15.98
N SER A 165 -25.29 -0.75 -15.04
CA SER A 165 -26.14 -0.61 -13.85
C SER A 165 -25.53 0.26 -12.74
N MET A 166 -24.26 0.67 -12.88
CA MET A 166 -23.65 1.64 -11.97
C MET A 166 -24.33 3.00 -12.10
N PRO A 167 -24.34 3.83 -11.03
CA PRO A 167 -24.95 5.15 -11.05
C PRO A 167 -24.06 6.17 -11.79
N LEU A 168 -23.76 5.94 -13.06
CA LEU A 168 -22.83 6.73 -13.88
C LEU A 168 -23.24 8.21 -14.07
N GLN A 169 -24.54 8.51 -13.86
CA GLN A 169 -25.09 9.87 -13.92
C GLN A 169 -24.81 10.70 -12.66
N ASP A 170 -24.44 10.06 -11.55
CA ASP A 170 -24.00 10.71 -10.32
C ASP A 170 -22.50 10.43 -10.11
N PRO A 171 -21.61 11.36 -10.49
CA PRO A 171 -20.17 11.15 -10.41
C PRO A 171 -19.67 10.84 -8.99
N GLN A 172 -20.30 11.43 -7.96
CA GLN A 172 -19.90 11.22 -6.58
C GLN A 172 -20.28 9.81 -6.11
N MET A 173 -21.51 9.38 -6.42
CA MET A 173 -21.94 8.01 -6.11
C MET A 173 -21.11 6.99 -6.89
N ALA A 174 -20.89 7.21 -8.18
CA ALA A 174 -20.04 6.36 -9.02
C ALA A 174 -18.62 6.25 -8.45
N ALA A 175 -18.03 7.35 -7.98
CA ALA A 175 -16.70 7.34 -7.35
C ALA A 175 -16.64 6.42 -6.14
N LEU A 176 -17.62 6.52 -5.23
CA LEU A 176 -17.69 5.66 -4.03
C LEU A 176 -17.88 4.19 -4.40
N MET A 177 -18.77 3.90 -5.37
CA MET A 177 -19.05 2.53 -5.80
C MET A 177 -17.84 1.91 -6.49
N PHE A 178 -17.18 2.64 -7.40
CA PHE A 178 -15.97 2.14 -8.07
C PHE A 178 -14.80 1.98 -7.11
N GLN A 179 -14.62 2.89 -6.14
CA GLN A 179 -13.59 2.72 -5.11
C GLN A 179 -13.80 1.44 -4.31
N ALA A 180 -15.02 1.21 -3.82
CA ALA A 180 -15.37 0.03 -3.04
C ALA A 180 -15.27 -1.28 -3.86
N ALA A 181 -15.71 -1.25 -5.12
CA ALA A 181 -15.67 -2.41 -6.00
C ALA A 181 -14.24 -2.78 -6.41
N LEU A 182 -13.44 -1.80 -6.86
CA LEU A 182 -12.11 -2.05 -7.43
C LEU A 182 -11.15 -2.70 -6.43
N GLY A 183 -11.32 -2.40 -5.13
CA GLY A 183 -10.57 -3.05 -4.05
C GLY A 183 -10.76 -4.56 -3.97
N GLN A 184 -11.81 -5.11 -4.58
CA GLN A 184 -12.11 -6.55 -4.60
C GLN A 184 -11.79 -7.23 -5.95
N VAL A 185 -11.43 -6.46 -6.98
CA VAL A 185 -11.20 -6.97 -8.34
C VAL A 185 -9.77 -7.48 -8.46
N ALA A 186 -9.58 -8.76 -8.76
CA ALA A 186 -8.28 -9.40 -8.89
C ALA A 186 -7.57 -9.08 -10.21
N ASN A 187 -8.33 -9.00 -11.31
CA ASN A 187 -7.84 -8.66 -12.64
C ASN A 187 -8.44 -7.33 -13.13
N PRO A 188 -7.82 -6.19 -12.78
CA PRO A 188 -8.36 -4.87 -13.11
C PRO A 188 -8.45 -4.63 -14.63
N THR A 189 -7.52 -5.16 -15.42
CA THR A 189 -7.52 -5.03 -16.89
C THR A 189 -8.87 -5.35 -17.53
N ARG A 190 -9.60 -6.35 -17.01
CA ARG A 190 -10.92 -6.74 -17.54
C ARG A 190 -11.94 -5.62 -17.50
N LEU A 191 -11.93 -4.81 -16.44
CA LEU A 191 -12.85 -3.67 -16.33
C LEU A 191 -12.54 -2.63 -17.39
N VAL A 192 -11.26 -2.30 -17.59
CA VAL A 192 -10.86 -1.31 -18.59
C VAL A 192 -11.23 -1.78 -19.98
N THR A 193 -10.93 -3.03 -20.33
CA THR A 193 -11.28 -3.57 -21.66
C THR A 193 -12.79 -3.65 -21.90
N ALA A 194 -13.58 -3.98 -20.87
CA ALA A 194 -15.04 -3.98 -20.99
C ALA A 194 -15.59 -2.56 -21.21
N ILE A 195 -15.01 -1.57 -20.52
CA ILE A 195 -15.43 -0.17 -20.67
C ILE A 195 -15.03 0.39 -22.02
N ILE A 196 -13.87 0.03 -22.57
CA ILE A 196 -13.51 0.43 -23.95
C ILE A 196 -14.57 -0.03 -24.94
N LYS A 197 -15.08 -1.27 -24.78
CA LYS A 197 -16.17 -1.79 -25.63
C LYS A 197 -17.47 -1.00 -25.45
N LEU A 198 -17.81 -0.61 -24.20
CA LEU A 198 -19.01 0.20 -23.91
C LEU A 198 -18.89 1.65 -24.39
N ALA A 199 -17.72 2.27 -24.22
CA ALA A 199 -17.45 3.67 -24.55
C ALA A 199 -17.18 3.87 -26.05
N GLY A 200 -16.87 2.80 -26.79
CA GLY A 200 -16.60 2.80 -28.22
C GLY A 200 -15.21 3.31 -28.63
N SER A 201 -14.39 3.75 -27.67
CA SER A 201 -13.00 4.18 -27.89
C SER A 201 -12.16 3.97 -26.63
N ALA A 202 -10.85 3.86 -26.81
CA ALA A 202 -9.83 3.80 -25.77
C ALA A 202 -9.41 5.19 -25.24
N ASP A 203 -9.93 6.28 -25.81
CA ASP A 203 -9.57 7.63 -25.39
C ASP A 203 -10.09 7.95 -23.98
N GLU A 204 -9.27 8.63 -23.17
CA GLU A 204 -9.68 9.18 -21.87
C GLU A 204 -10.96 10.03 -21.99
N ALA A 205 -11.08 10.83 -23.05
CA ALA A 205 -12.27 11.64 -23.30
C ALA A 205 -13.54 10.80 -23.52
N ALA A 206 -13.42 9.60 -24.09
CA ALA A 206 -14.56 8.69 -24.25
C ALA A 206 -15.03 8.13 -22.91
N PHE A 207 -14.10 7.81 -22.00
CA PHE A 207 -14.43 7.39 -20.64
C PHE A 207 -15.17 8.50 -19.89
N VAL A 208 -14.69 9.73 -19.97
CA VAL A 208 -15.32 10.90 -19.32
C VAL A 208 -16.73 11.12 -19.85
N ARG A 209 -16.92 11.15 -21.19
CA ARG A 209 -18.24 11.34 -21.81
C ARG A 209 -19.26 10.27 -21.41
N ASN A 210 -18.80 9.04 -21.18
CA ASN A 210 -19.66 7.92 -20.77
C ASN A 210 -19.80 7.78 -19.24
N GLY A 211 -19.32 8.74 -18.45
CA GLY A 211 -19.45 8.73 -16.99
C GLY A 211 -18.49 7.80 -16.25
N PHE A 212 -17.46 7.26 -16.91
CA PHE A 212 -16.47 6.35 -16.32
C PHE A 212 -15.23 7.05 -15.75
N ALA A 213 -15.18 8.40 -15.74
CA ALA A 213 -14.08 9.14 -15.11
C ALA A 213 -13.81 8.73 -13.64
N PRO A 214 -14.84 8.49 -12.79
CA PRO A 214 -14.62 8.08 -11.40
C PRO A 214 -13.94 6.71 -11.26
N LEU A 215 -14.01 5.86 -12.28
CA LEU A 215 -13.25 4.61 -12.27
C LEU A 215 -11.76 4.88 -12.42
N ILE A 216 -11.35 5.77 -13.34
CA ILE A 216 -9.94 6.14 -13.50
C ILE A 216 -9.40 6.67 -12.17
N ASP A 217 -10.16 7.54 -11.50
CA ASP A 217 -9.82 8.03 -10.15
C ASP A 217 -9.67 6.89 -9.13
N ALA A 218 -10.57 5.90 -9.13
CA ALA A 218 -10.45 4.73 -8.25
C ALA A 218 -9.18 3.93 -8.53
N TYR A 219 -8.78 3.73 -9.79
CA TYR A 219 -7.52 3.06 -10.12
C TYR A 219 -6.31 3.78 -9.54
N LEU A 220 -6.28 5.10 -9.70
CA LEU A 220 -5.20 5.93 -9.19
C LEU A 220 -5.17 5.93 -7.65
N ALA A 221 -6.34 5.98 -7.02
CA ALA A 221 -6.49 5.88 -5.56
C ALA A 221 -5.97 4.52 -5.04
N HIS A 222 -6.34 3.41 -5.68
CA HIS A 222 -5.86 2.08 -5.31
C HIS A 222 -4.37 1.90 -5.59
N ALA A 223 -3.85 2.49 -6.67
CA ALA A 223 -2.42 2.44 -7.00
C ALA A 223 -1.57 3.22 -5.98
N GLN A 224 -1.97 4.45 -5.60
CA GLN A 224 -1.26 5.18 -4.54
C GLN A 224 -1.34 4.46 -3.20
N ASN A 225 -2.46 3.80 -2.88
CA ASN A 225 -2.65 3.10 -1.61
C ASN A 225 -1.65 1.93 -1.43
N GLN A 226 -0.99 1.47 -2.50
CA GLN A 226 0.07 0.48 -2.40
C GLN A 226 1.35 1.05 -1.77
N LEU A 227 1.54 2.38 -1.76
CA LEU A 227 2.74 3.02 -1.22
C LEU A 227 2.97 2.66 0.24
N GLY A 228 1.93 2.63 1.06
CA GLY A 228 2.02 2.36 2.51
C GLY A 228 2.71 1.03 2.84
N HIS A 229 2.63 0.06 1.92
CA HIS A 229 3.21 -1.27 2.06
C HIS A 229 4.66 -1.38 1.56
N LEU A 230 5.21 -0.34 0.94
CA LEU A 230 6.56 -0.33 0.39
C LEU A 230 7.61 0.10 1.43
N GLN A 231 7.56 -0.53 2.60
CA GLN A 231 8.58 -0.40 3.64
C GLN A 231 9.58 -1.54 3.51
N LEU A 232 10.65 -1.31 2.73
CA LEU A 232 11.61 -2.35 2.34
C LEU A 232 12.83 -2.46 3.26
N SER A 233 12.87 -1.66 4.33
CA SER A 233 13.99 -1.57 5.26
C SER A 233 13.48 -1.43 6.70
N GLY A 234 14.29 -1.90 7.65
CA GLY A 234 13.98 -1.83 9.08
C GLY A 234 13.41 -3.14 9.65
N PRO A 235 13.22 -3.20 10.98
CA PRO A 235 12.89 -4.44 11.69
C PRO A 235 11.48 -4.98 11.38
N PHE A 236 10.60 -4.16 10.79
CA PHE A 236 9.22 -4.53 10.47
C PHE A 236 8.96 -4.61 8.96
N ALA A 237 10.01 -4.72 8.14
CA ALA A 237 9.86 -4.84 6.70
C ALA A 237 9.21 -6.18 6.31
N ASP A 238 7.95 -6.12 5.89
CA ASP A 238 7.23 -7.26 5.31
C ASP A 238 7.46 -7.30 3.80
N ILE A 239 8.49 -8.03 3.39
CA ILE A 239 8.90 -8.13 1.98
C ILE A 239 7.84 -8.84 1.14
N ASP A 240 7.12 -9.82 1.71
CA ASP A 240 6.05 -10.51 0.99
C ASP A 240 4.88 -9.56 0.71
N LEU A 241 4.48 -8.76 1.69
CA LEU A 241 3.45 -7.73 1.52
C LEU A 241 3.91 -6.66 0.53
N ALA A 242 5.17 -6.23 0.59
CA ALA A 242 5.72 -5.27 -0.36
C ALA A 242 5.70 -5.84 -1.80
N CYS A 243 6.10 -7.10 -2.00
CA CYS A 243 6.05 -7.76 -3.30
C CYS A 243 4.61 -7.89 -3.84
N ARG A 244 3.64 -8.28 -3.00
CA ARG A 244 2.22 -8.31 -3.38
C ARG A 244 1.70 -6.93 -3.75
N SER A 245 2.13 -5.90 -3.02
CA SER A 245 1.73 -4.51 -3.26
C SER A 245 2.34 -3.96 -4.56
N LEU A 246 3.58 -4.34 -4.89
CA LEU A 246 4.21 -4.03 -6.18
C LEU A 246 3.49 -4.68 -7.36
N ASP A 247 3.15 -5.98 -7.25
CA ASP A 247 2.37 -6.67 -8.29
C ASP A 247 0.98 -6.04 -8.45
N ARG A 248 0.30 -5.70 -7.34
CA ARG A 248 -0.99 -4.98 -7.37
C ARG A 248 -0.86 -3.61 -8.05
N PHE A 249 0.13 -2.82 -7.66
CA PHE A 249 0.43 -1.53 -8.28
C PHE A 249 0.67 -1.69 -9.78
N HIS A 250 1.51 -2.66 -10.17
CA HIS A 250 1.82 -2.94 -11.57
C HIS A 250 0.56 -3.25 -12.38
N ARG A 251 -0.32 -4.14 -11.88
CA ARG A 251 -1.56 -4.51 -12.57
C ARG A 251 -2.51 -3.32 -12.74
N LEU A 252 -2.66 -2.48 -11.72
CA LEU A 252 -3.50 -1.27 -11.79
C LEU A 252 -2.96 -0.27 -12.80
N VAL A 253 -1.67 0.05 -12.73
CA VAL A 253 -1.02 0.98 -13.67
C VAL A 253 -1.02 0.43 -15.09
N ARG A 254 -0.79 -0.88 -15.27
CA ARG A 254 -0.77 -1.51 -16.59
C ARG A 254 -2.17 -1.54 -17.22
N ALA A 255 -3.21 -1.77 -16.43
CA ALA A 255 -4.59 -1.70 -16.89
C ALA A 255 -4.96 -0.31 -17.42
N LEU A 256 -4.43 0.76 -16.81
CA LEU A 256 -4.62 2.12 -17.33
C LEU A 256 -3.72 2.40 -18.55
N THR A 257 -2.40 2.37 -18.36
CA THR A 257 -1.41 2.81 -19.36
C THR A 257 -1.28 1.90 -20.57
N GLY A 258 -1.73 0.64 -20.46
CA GLY A 258 -1.71 -0.31 -21.57
C GLY A 258 -2.93 -0.29 -22.47
N TYR A 259 -4.02 0.35 -22.04
CA TYR A 259 -5.31 0.24 -22.71
C TYR A 259 -6.02 1.58 -22.92
N ILE A 260 -5.69 2.62 -22.15
CA ILE A 260 -6.31 3.95 -22.26
C ILE A 260 -5.31 4.92 -22.89
N GLU A 261 -5.78 5.64 -23.90
CA GLU A 261 -5.05 6.75 -24.52
C GLU A 261 -5.35 8.03 -23.73
N PHE A 262 -4.42 8.38 -22.84
CA PHE A 262 -4.54 9.59 -22.02
C PHE A 262 -4.17 10.84 -22.81
N ALA A 263 -4.91 11.93 -22.56
CA ALA A 263 -4.57 13.21 -23.13
C ALA A 263 -3.23 13.71 -22.55
N ARG A 264 -2.41 14.36 -23.38
CA ARG A 264 -1.14 14.95 -22.94
C ARG A 264 -1.40 15.96 -21.82
N GLY A 265 -0.73 15.76 -20.68
CA GLY A 265 -0.84 16.64 -19.53
C GLY A 265 -2.14 16.48 -18.72
N SER A 266 -2.94 15.44 -18.97
CA SER A 266 -4.15 15.18 -18.17
C SER A 266 -3.80 14.93 -16.71
N ARG A 267 -4.75 15.23 -15.80
CA ARG A 267 -4.58 14.99 -14.36
C ARG A 267 -4.17 13.54 -14.08
N ALA A 268 -4.75 12.57 -14.78
CA ALA A 268 -4.42 11.15 -14.63
C ALA A 268 -2.94 10.88 -14.94
N THR A 269 -2.39 11.46 -16.02
CA THR A 269 -0.97 11.30 -16.36
C THR A 269 -0.03 11.93 -15.33
N GLN A 270 -0.40 13.10 -14.78
CA GLN A 270 0.38 13.77 -13.73
C GLN A 270 0.41 12.95 -12.44
N VAL A 271 -0.74 12.39 -12.04
CA VAL A 271 -0.82 11.50 -10.88
C VAL A 271 0.01 10.24 -11.12
N LEU A 272 -0.17 9.57 -12.27
CA LEU A 272 0.59 8.36 -12.63
C LEU A 272 2.10 8.60 -12.55
N ALA A 273 2.59 9.69 -13.14
CA ALA A 273 4.01 10.04 -13.09
C ALA A 273 4.50 10.21 -11.66
N THR A 274 3.73 10.89 -10.81
CA THR A 274 4.08 11.16 -9.41
C THR A 274 4.10 9.88 -8.57
N ILE A 275 3.07 9.05 -8.67
CA ILE A 275 3.01 7.79 -7.89
C ILE A 275 4.05 6.79 -8.37
N THR A 276 4.29 6.68 -9.69
CA THR A 276 5.35 5.82 -10.25
C THR A 276 6.72 6.25 -9.77
N LYS A 277 6.99 7.56 -9.72
CA LYS A 277 8.22 8.08 -9.13
C LYS A 277 8.34 7.68 -7.66
N MET A 278 7.31 7.91 -6.85
CA MET A 278 7.37 7.56 -5.42
C MET A 278 7.55 6.06 -5.14
N VAL A 279 6.90 5.19 -5.93
CA VAL A 279 7.13 3.74 -5.85
C VAL A 279 8.57 3.41 -6.23
N SER A 280 9.08 4.02 -7.29
CA SER A 280 10.46 3.80 -7.76
C SER A 280 11.49 4.25 -6.71
N ASP A 281 11.33 5.44 -6.14
CA ASP A 281 12.20 6.01 -5.12
C ASP A 281 12.25 5.16 -3.83
N ARG A 282 11.15 4.48 -3.48
CA ARG A 282 11.11 3.56 -2.33
C ARG A 282 11.80 2.22 -2.60
N VAL A 283 11.73 1.74 -3.84
CA VAL A 283 12.26 0.43 -4.23
C VAL A 283 13.75 0.50 -4.56
N GLU A 284 14.20 1.59 -5.19
CA GLU A 284 15.56 1.74 -5.71
C GLU A 284 16.68 1.45 -4.69
N PRO A 285 16.65 1.99 -3.45
CA PRO A 285 17.74 1.79 -2.49
C PRO A 285 17.94 0.31 -2.19
N ARG A 286 16.84 -0.41 -1.97
CA ARG A 286 16.88 -1.84 -1.66
C ARG A 286 17.46 -2.64 -2.83
N LEU A 287 17.15 -2.28 -4.08
CA LEU A 287 17.71 -2.97 -5.26
C LEU A 287 19.22 -2.84 -5.37
N LYS A 288 19.79 -1.70 -4.96
CA LYS A 288 21.25 -1.47 -4.98
C LYS A 288 21.97 -2.32 -3.92
N GLU A 289 21.29 -2.67 -2.84
CA GLU A 289 21.87 -3.42 -1.72
C GLU A 289 21.86 -4.94 -1.93
N VAL A 290 20.99 -5.49 -2.79
CA VAL A 290 20.80 -6.94 -2.90
C VAL A 290 22.09 -7.71 -3.18
N ALA A 291 22.92 -7.23 -4.11
CA ALA A 291 24.20 -7.87 -4.41
C ALA A 291 25.17 -7.82 -3.22
N THR A 292 25.13 -6.74 -2.43
CA THR A 292 25.96 -6.58 -1.23
C THR A 292 25.53 -7.57 -0.15
N ASP A 293 24.22 -7.67 0.11
CA ASP A 293 23.67 -8.61 1.10
C ASP A 293 23.99 -10.06 0.73
N LEU A 294 23.80 -10.42 -0.54
CA LEU A 294 24.13 -11.74 -1.05
C LEU A 294 25.62 -12.07 -0.84
N ASN A 295 26.50 -11.12 -1.15
CA ASN A 295 27.93 -11.29 -0.94
C ASN A 295 28.29 -11.45 0.54
N GLN A 296 27.62 -10.72 1.44
CA GLN A 296 27.89 -10.83 2.87
C GLN A 296 27.33 -12.12 3.48
N ALA A 297 26.17 -12.58 3.00
CA ALA A 297 25.50 -13.78 3.50
C ALA A 297 26.22 -15.07 3.08
N LEU A 298 26.69 -15.16 1.83
CA LEU A 298 27.25 -16.39 1.27
C LEU A 298 28.77 -16.53 1.44
N ARG A 299 29.44 -15.47 1.89
CA ARG A 299 30.90 -15.46 2.03
C ARG A 299 31.33 -16.07 3.35
N ARG A 300 32.32 -16.96 3.27
CA ARG A 300 33.08 -17.42 4.43
C ARG A 300 33.93 -16.28 5.03
N PRO A 301 33.91 -16.04 6.35
CA PRO A 301 34.77 -15.05 7.00
C PRO A 301 36.25 -15.28 6.67
N ARG A 302 37.02 -14.19 6.46
CA ARG A 302 38.48 -14.30 6.24
C ARG A 302 39.23 -14.58 7.54
N GLU A 303 38.69 -14.10 8.65
CA GLU A 303 39.27 -14.18 10.00
C GLU A 303 38.15 -14.52 10.99
N GLY A 304 38.47 -15.26 12.05
CA GLY A 304 37.52 -15.68 13.08
C GLY A 304 36.81 -17.00 12.80
N HIS A 305 35.87 -17.35 13.69
CA HIS A 305 35.09 -18.58 13.57
C HIS A 305 34.06 -18.46 12.46
N ASP A 306 33.93 -19.54 11.70
CA ASP A 306 32.92 -19.65 10.66
C ASP A 306 31.52 -19.68 11.31
N ARG A 307 30.68 -18.70 10.95
CA ARG A 307 29.31 -18.55 11.46
C ARG A 307 28.40 -18.04 10.35
N ILE A 308 27.14 -18.47 10.41
CA ILE A 308 26.07 -17.95 9.58
C ILE A 308 25.30 -16.93 10.39
N ASP A 309 25.00 -15.80 9.75
CA ASP A 309 24.13 -14.76 10.27
C ASP A 309 22.78 -14.93 9.56
N ASP A 310 21.80 -15.47 10.28
CA ASP A 310 20.49 -15.83 9.72
C ASP A 310 19.74 -14.58 9.23
N ASP A 311 19.92 -13.43 9.87
CA ASP A 311 19.29 -12.17 9.45
C ASP A 311 19.87 -11.69 8.11
N ARG A 312 21.19 -11.81 7.92
CA ARG A 312 21.82 -11.50 6.63
C ARG A 312 21.41 -12.46 5.54
N LEU A 313 21.30 -13.74 5.87
CA LEU A 313 20.88 -14.78 4.92
C LEU A 313 19.43 -14.54 4.46
N LEU A 314 18.55 -14.25 5.41
CA LEU A 314 17.15 -13.89 5.14
C LEU A 314 17.07 -12.60 4.31
N SER A 315 17.85 -11.57 4.64
CA SER A 315 17.89 -10.33 3.87
C SER A 315 18.31 -10.57 2.41
N ALA A 316 19.30 -11.43 2.17
CA ALA A 316 19.74 -11.79 0.83
C ALA A 316 18.65 -12.54 0.04
N ILE A 317 17.99 -13.54 0.65
CA ILE A 317 16.89 -14.28 0.04
C ILE A 317 15.74 -13.33 -0.32
N ASN A 318 15.35 -12.48 0.62
CA ASN A 318 14.30 -11.47 0.44
C ASN A 318 14.66 -10.47 -0.67
N GLY A 319 15.93 -10.06 -0.74
CA GLY A 319 16.43 -9.18 -1.80
C GLY A 319 16.34 -9.81 -3.19
N VAL A 320 16.70 -11.10 -3.32
CA VAL A 320 16.58 -11.83 -4.59
C VAL A 320 15.11 -12.01 -4.99
N TYR A 321 14.23 -12.30 -4.03
CA TYR A 321 12.79 -12.39 -4.28
C TYR A 321 12.21 -11.06 -4.75
N LEU A 322 12.54 -9.95 -4.08
CA LEU A 322 12.14 -8.61 -4.50
C LEU A 322 12.64 -8.27 -5.92
N LEU A 323 13.90 -8.58 -6.24
CA LEU A 323 14.43 -8.39 -7.59
C LEU A 323 13.61 -9.14 -8.64
N ALA A 324 13.21 -10.37 -8.36
CA ALA A 324 12.36 -11.14 -9.27
C ALA A 324 10.98 -10.50 -9.43
N THR A 325 10.35 -10.03 -8.34
CA THR A 325 9.08 -9.30 -8.43
C THR A 325 9.20 -8.01 -9.25
N VAL A 326 10.26 -7.23 -9.06
CA VAL A 326 10.53 -6.01 -9.83
C VAL A 326 10.73 -6.33 -11.31
N ARG A 327 11.36 -7.45 -11.65
CA ARG A 327 11.49 -7.90 -13.05
C ARG A 327 10.13 -8.03 -13.73
N HIS A 328 9.14 -8.61 -13.04
CA HIS A 328 7.78 -8.73 -13.56
C HIS A 328 7.06 -7.37 -13.66
N CYS A 329 7.36 -6.46 -12.74
CA CYS A 329 6.71 -5.15 -12.65
C CYS A 329 7.41 -4.03 -13.46
N ARG A 330 8.53 -4.34 -14.12
CA ARG A 330 9.45 -3.40 -14.79
C ARG A 330 8.75 -2.34 -15.62
N ALA A 331 7.74 -2.70 -16.40
CA ALA A 331 7.06 -1.79 -17.32
C ALA A 331 6.27 -0.66 -16.62
N SER A 332 5.94 -0.83 -15.33
CA SER A 332 5.23 0.18 -14.53
C SER A 332 6.16 0.96 -13.60
N LEU A 333 7.47 0.69 -13.65
CA LEU A 333 8.48 1.26 -12.76
C LEU A 333 9.53 2.03 -13.59
N ALA A 334 10.04 3.12 -13.02
CA ALA A 334 11.08 3.93 -13.65
C ALA A 334 12.50 3.47 -13.25
N LEU A 335 12.73 2.14 -13.17
CA LEU A 335 13.94 1.56 -12.55
C LEU A 335 14.79 0.72 -13.50
N ASN A 336 14.59 0.80 -14.83
CA ASN A 336 15.21 -0.10 -15.81
C ASN A 336 16.74 -0.24 -15.65
N ALA A 337 17.47 0.88 -15.60
CA ALA A 337 18.92 0.87 -15.55
C ALA A 337 19.46 0.27 -14.23
N VAL A 338 18.91 0.70 -13.08
CA VAL A 338 19.29 0.19 -11.77
C VAL A 338 18.95 -1.29 -11.65
N PHE A 339 17.77 -1.70 -12.14
CA PHE A 339 17.37 -3.10 -12.16
C PHE A 339 18.33 -3.95 -12.99
N ASP A 340 18.62 -3.56 -14.24
CA ASP A 340 19.46 -4.36 -15.13
C ASP A 340 20.88 -4.56 -14.54
N GLN A 341 21.42 -3.52 -13.91
CA GLN A 341 22.68 -3.59 -13.17
C GLN A 341 22.59 -4.54 -11.96
N SER A 342 21.64 -4.34 -11.05
CA SER A 342 21.47 -5.16 -9.86
C SER A 342 21.17 -6.62 -10.20
N TRP A 343 20.39 -6.86 -11.26
CA TRP A 343 20.04 -8.20 -11.75
C TRP A 343 21.27 -8.95 -12.28
N SER A 344 22.12 -8.27 -13.04
CA SER A 344 23.37 -8.82 -13.55
C SER A 344 24.36 -9.13 -12.42
N GLN A 345 24.61 -8.15 -11.55
CA GLN A 345 25.56 -8.28 -10.43
C GLN A 345 25.15 -9.40 -9.47
N THR A 346 23.87 -9.47 -9.10
CA THR A 346 23.32 -10.53 -8.25
C THR A 346 23.51 -11.91 -8.90
N GLY A 347 23.27 -12.03 -10.21
CA GLY A 347 23.46 -13.29 -10.94
C GLY A 347 24.91 -13.78 -10.93
N GLN A 348 25.86 -12.91 -11.28
CA GLN A 348 27.28 -13.23 -11.30
C GLN A 348 27.82 -13.58 -9.90
N ALA A 349 27.44 -12.79 -8.89
CA ALA A 349 27.84 -13.03 -7.51
C ALA A 349 27.31 -14.38 -7.00
N LEU A 350 26.05 -14.70 -7.32
CA LEU A 350 25.43 -15.96 -6.91
C LEU A 350 26.13 -17.17 -7.55
N GLU A 351 26.42 -17.14 -8.85
CA GLU A 351 27.17 -18.21 -9.52
C GLU A 351 28.56 -18.43 -8.89
N LEU A 352 29.30 -17.34 -8.63
CA LEU A 352 30.61 -17.40 -8.00
C LEU A 352 30.55 -18.03 -6.60
N HIS A 353 29.58 -17.64 -5.78
CA HIS A 353 29.44 -18.21 -4.43
C HIS A 353 28.97 -19.67 -4.47
N ILE A 354 28.12 -20.05 -5.43
CA ILE A 354 27.71 -21.45 -5.61
C ILE A 354 28.92 -22.32 -5.97
N GLN A 355 29.72 -21.90 -6.96
CA GLN A 355 30.92 -22.63 -7.37
C GLN A 355 31.90 -22.79 -6.20
N ARG A 356 32.18 -21.68 -5.50
CA ARG A 356 33.09 -21.69 -4.36
C ARG A 356 32.61 -22.56 -3.20
N ASN A 357 31.33 -22.49 -2.83
CA ASN A 357 30.80 -23.32 -1.74
C ASN A 357 30.74 -24.81 -2.13
N LEU A 358 30.47 -25.14 -3.40
CA LEU A 358 30.56 -26.51 -3.90
C LEU A 358 31.99 -27.06 -3.84
N GLU A 359 33.00 -26.25 -4.18
CA GLU A 359 34.41 -26.64 -4.06
C GLU A 359 34.81 -26.87 -2.61
N LEU A 360 34.41 -25.97 -1.70
CA LEU A 360 34.65 -26.13 -0.27
C LEU A 360 33.99 -27.40 0.27
N LEU A 361 32.74 -27.68 -0.10
CA LEU A 361 32.03 -28.88 0.33
C LEU A 361 32.67 -30.17 -0.20
N ARG A 362 33.27 -30.15 -1.40
CA ARG A 362 34.05 -31.29 -1.92
C ARG A 362 35.36 -31.51 -1.16
N GLN A 363 35.98 -30.44 -0.65
CA GLN A 363 37.21 -30.53 0.14
C GLN A 363 36.94 -30.98 1.56
N GLN A 364 35.79 -30.59 2.13
CA GLN A 364 35.35 -30.96 3.48
C GLN A 364 33.91 -31.49 3.43
N PRO A 365 33.71 -32.74 2.97
CA PRO A 365 32.40 -33.37 2.96
C PRO A 365 31.86 -33.43 4.40
N GLY A 366 30.65 -32.90 4.60
CA GLY A 366 29.98 -32.88 5.91
C GLY A 366 30.14 -31.60 6.73
N ASP A 367 30.78 -30.54 6.22
CA ASP A 367 30.75 -29.22 6.87
C ASP A 367 29.32 -28.64 6.87
N PRO A 368 28.63 -28.56 8.03
CA PRO A 368 27.25 -28.14 8.09
C PRO A 368 27.07 -26.67 7.69
N LEU A 369 28.06 -25.81 7.91
CA LEU A 369 27.94 -24.38 7.61
C LEU A 369 28.01 -24.12 6.10
N THR A 370 28.95 -24.77 5.41
CA THR A 370 29.02 -24.71 3.94
C THR A 370 27.78 -25.33 3.31
N GLY A 371 27.26 -26.43 3.86
CA GLY A 371 25.99 -27.03 3.44
C GLY A 371 24.82 -26.05 3.50
N THR A 372 24.62 -25.40 4.66
CA THR A 372 23.53 -24.42 4.85
C THR A 372 23.67 -23.21 3.92
N ARG A 373 24.88 -22.66 3.72
CA ARG A 373 25.10 -21.57 2.74
C ARG A 373 24.73 -21.98 1.33
N LEU A 374 25.09 -23.21 0.96
CA LEU A 374 24.79 -23.74 -0.36
C LEU A 374 23.29 -23.96 -0.56
N ASP A 375 22.57 -24.42 0.47
CA ASP A 375 21.10 -24.56 0.41
C ASP A 375 20.41 -23.21 0.18
N ALA A 376 20.84 -22.18 0.88
CA ALA A 376 20.35 -20.82 0.66
C ALA A 376 20.69 -20.30 -0.74
N ALA A 377 21.91 -20.55 -1.22
CA ALA A 377 22.31 -20.18 -2.58
C ALA A 377 21.48 -20.91 -3.65
N ILE A 378 21.16 -22.19 -3.45
CA ILE A 378 20.28 -22.97 -4.33
C ILE A 378 18.87 -22.36 -4.33
N LYS A 379 18.35 -21.94 -3.16
CA LYS A 379 17.03 -21.29 -3.08
C LYS A 379 17.00 -19.96 -3.82
N MET A 380 18.06 -19.15 -3.70
CA MET A 380 18.20 -17.93 -4.49
C MET A 380 18.34 -18.22 -5.98
N ALA A 381 19.03 -19.29 -6.35
CA ALA A 381 19.21 -19.70 -7.75
C ALA A 381 17.92 -20.17 -8.41
N GLU A 382 17.04 -20.85 -7.66
CA GLU A 382 15.70 -21.24 -8.10
C GLU A 382 14.87 -20.02 -8.54
N VAL A 383 14.95 -18.94 -7.76
CA VAL A 383 14.26 -17.67 -8.07
C VAL A 383 14.96 -16.91 -9.20
N ARG A 384 16.29 -16.87 -9.20
CA ARG A 384 17.09 -16.03 -10.11
C ARG A 384 17.23 -16.62 -11.51
N PHE A 385 17.30 -17.95 -11.65
CA PHE A 385 17.56 -18.63 -12.92
C PHE A 385 16.35 -19.41 -13.38
N ASN A 386 16.04 -20.52 -12.69
CA ASN A 386 14.86 -21.35 -12.85
C ASN A 386 14.94 -22.60 -11.92
N PRO A 387 13.84 -23.35 -11.75
CA PRO A 387 13.82 -24.58 -10.96
C PRO A 387 14.78 -25.67 -11.47
N GLU A 388 14.93 -25.82 -12.79
CA GLU A 388 15.75 -26.88 -13.40
C GLU A 388 17.25 -26.70 -13.09
N TYR A 389 17.71 -25.45 -13.05
CA TYR A 389 19.06 -25.10 -12.64
C TYR A 389 19.27 -25.40 -11.15
N ALA A 390 18.31 -25.04 -10.31
CA ALA A 390 18.36 -25.37 -8.88
C ALA A 390 18.41 -26.88 -8.64
N ASP A 391 17.65 -27.70 -9.37
CA ASP A 391 17.72 -29.17 -9.30
C ASP A 391 19.09 -29.72 -9.69
N THR A 392 19.72 -29.11 -10.68
CA THR A 392 21.09 -29.46 -11.07
C THR A 392 22.08 -29.17 -9.94
N LEU A 393 21.92 -28.05 -9.23
CA LEU A 393 22.74 -27.72 -8.07
C LEU A 393 22.46 -28.63 -6.86
N ARG A 394 21.20 -29.00 -6.59
CA ARG A 394 20.83 -29.97 -5.54
C ARG A 394 21.53 -31.31 -5.76
N ARG A 395 21.55 -31.79 -7.01
CA ARG A 395 22.28 -33.02 -7.39
C ARG A 395 23.79 -32.86 -7.22
N ALA A 396 24.36 -31.72 -7.61
CA ALA A 396 25.78 -31.44 -7.45
C ALA A 396 26.22 -31.38 -5.98
N ARG A 397 25.39 -30.81 -5.10
CA ARG A 397 25.56 -30.81 -3.64
C ARG A 397 25.56 -32.23 -3.09
N ALA A 398 24.53 -33.02 -3.39
CA ALA A 398 24.43 -34.40 -2.92
C ALA A 398 25.62 -35.26 -3.38
N ALA A 399 26.14 -35.02 -4.59
CA ALA A 399 27.34 -35.69 -5.08
C ALA A 399 28.62 -35.25 -4.35
N ALA A 400 28.72 -33.98 -3.93
CA ALA A 400 29.84 -33.47 -3.14
C ALA A 400 29.85 -34.06 -1.72
N GLU A 401 28.69 -34.23 -1.10
CA GLU A 401 28.57 -34.82 0.25
C GLU A 401 28.91 -36.30 0.30
N ARG A 402 28.62 -37.06 -0.78
CA ARG A 402 28.92 -38.50 -0.86
C ARG A 402 30.40 -38.84 -1.06
N ARG A 403 31.27 -37.85 -1.30
CA ARG A 403 32.72 -38.06 -1.46
C ARG A 403 33.47 -38.21 -0.12
N SER A 404 32.74 -38.37 0.98
CA SER A 404 33.25 -38.68 2.33
C SER A 404 33.92 -40.04 2.43
#